data_AF-A0AB36XXX9-F1
#
_entry.id   AF-A0AB36XXX9-F1
#
_cell.length_a   1.000
_cell.length_b   1.000
_cell.length_c   1.000
_cell.angle_alpha   90.00
_cell.angle_beta   90.00
_cell.angle_gamma   90.00
#
_symmetry.space_group_name_H-M   'P 1'
#
loop_
_entity.id
_entity.type
_entity.pdbx_description
1 polymer ?
#
loop_
_entity_poly.entity_id
_entity_poly.type
_entity_poly.pdbx_seq_one_letter_code
_entity_poly.pdbx_strand_id
1 'polypeptide(L)'
;MPAREKLQEQVNILREQLEQEPPLPAEKREALEALLAKFEVQLELEPATQPPSIADDVNRAVEGFELDHPGIAGTLRNIVITLGNIGI
;
A
#
# COMPACT_ATOMS: atom_id res chain seq x y z
N MET A 1 -14.68 11.05 3.89
CA MET A 1 -14.05 11.48 2.62
C MET A 1 -13.79 10.21 1.82
N PRO A 2 -14.23 10.13 0.55
CA PRO A 2 -14.25 8.88 -0.22
C PRO A 2 -12.86 8.26 -0.44
N ALA A 3 -11.78 9.05 -0.39
CA ALA A 3 -10.43 8.55 -0.62
C ALA A 3 -9.88 7.68 0.53
N ARG A 4 -10.26 7.97 1.79
CA ARG A 4 -9.86 7.12 2.93
C ARG A 4 -10.49 5.73 2.87
N GLU A 5 -11.77 5.66 2.51
CA GLU A 5 -12.49 4.40 2.32
C GLU A 5 -11.87 3.57 1.19
N LYS A 6 -11.46 4.21 0.10
CA LYS A 6 -10.71 3.54 -0.97
C LYS A 6 -9.36 3.02 -0.49
N LEU A 7 -8.60 3.80 0.29
CA LEU A 7 -7.31 3.35 0.82
C LEU A 7 -7.50 2.10 1.70
N GLN A 8 -8.50 2.11 2.58
CA GLN A 8 -8.86 0.97 3.42
C GLN A 8 -9.22 -0.26 2.59
N GLU A 9 -10.00 -0.11 1.52
CA GLU A 9 -10.38 -1.20 0.62
C GLU A 9 -9.14 -1.79 -0.07
N GLN A 10 -8.25 -0.95 -0.61
CA GLN A 10 -7.02 -1.43 -1.25
C GLN A 10 -6.07 -2.13 -0.27
N VAL A 11 -5.99 -1.65 0.98
CA VAL A 11 -5.23 -2.28 2.07
C VAL A 11 -5.78 -3.67 2.40
N ASN A 12 -7.11 -3.82 2.45
CA ASN A 12 -7.74 -5.13 2.66
C ASN A 12 -7.45 -6.09 1.49
N ILE A 13 -7.58 -5.63 0.25
CA ILE A 13 -7.24 -6.42 -0.94
C ILE A 13 -5.77 -6.86 -0.89
N LEU A 14 -4.85 -5.97 -0.50
CA LEU A 14 -3.44 -6.28 -0.36
C LEU A 14 -3.17 -7.34 0.70
N ARG A 15 -3.86 -7.28 1.85
CA ARG A 15 -3.78 -8.32 2.90
C ARG A 15 -4.27 -9.66 2.38
N GLU A 16 -5.43 -9.68 1.72
CA GLU A 16 -5.94 -10.92 1.11
C GLU A 16 -4.94 -11.47 0.10
N GLN A 17 -4.35 -10.64 -0.76
CA GLN A 17 -3.32 -11.06 -1.71
C GLN A 17 -2.05 -11.59 -1.03
N LEU A 18 -1.70 -11.11 0.16
CA LEU A 18 -0.59 -11.62 0.97
C LEU A 18 -0.89 -13.00 1.58
N GLU A 19 -2.16 -13.26 1.87
CA GLU A 19 -2.63 -14.52 2.44
C GLU A 19 -2.83 -15.60 1.35
N GLN A 20 -3.04 -15.19 0.09
CA GLN A 20 -3.10 -16.09 -1.05
C GLN A 20 -1.70 -16.51 -1.53
N GLU A 21 -1.51 -17.79 -1.84
CA GLU A 21 -0.29 -18.30 -2.51
C GLU A 21 -0.23 -17.81 -3.97
N PRO A 22 0.97 -17.49 -4.52
CA PRO A 22 2.29 -18.05 -4.22
C PRO A 22 3.02 -17.41 -3.04
N PRO A 23 3.94 -18.14 -2.39
CA PRO A 23 4.71 -17.63 -1.27
C PRO A 23 5.58 -16.45 -1.70
N LEU A 24 5.33 -15.29 -1.10
CA LEU A 24 6.22 -14.13 -1.15
C LEU A 24 7.52 -14.44 -0.40
N PRO A 25 8.68 -13.99 -0.90
CA PRO A 25 9.92 -14.08 -0.13
C PRO A 25 9.79 -13.23 1.14
N ALA A 26 10.42 -13.68 2.23
CA ALA A 26 10.29 -13.07 3.56
C ALA A 26 10.56 -11.55 3.54
N GLU A 27 11.56 -11.11 2.79
CA GLU A 27 11.90 -9.69 2.63
C GLU A 27 10.77 -8.87 1.99
N LYS A 28 10.12 -9.41 0.95
CA LYS A 28 8.99 -8.76 0.29
C LYS A 28 7.75 -8.74 1.17
N ARG A 29 7.52 -9.83 1.92
CA ARG A 29 6.43 -9.90 2.90
C ARG A 29 6.61 -8.85 4.00
N GLU A 30 7.79 -8.77 4.58
CA GLU A 30 8.11 -7.80 5.63
C GLU A 30 7.97 -6.36 5.12
N ALA A 31 8.41 -6.07 3.90
CA ALA A 31 8.20 -4.77 3.27
C ALA A 31 6.71 -4.42 3.10
N LEU A 32 5.88 -5.38 2.69
CA LEU A 32 4.43 -5.18 2.56
C LEU A 32 3.75 -5.04 3.92
N GLU A 33 4.14 -5.81 4.93
CA GLU A 33 3.64 -5.67 6.30
C GLU A 33 4.01 -4.31 6.90
N ALA A 34 5.22 -3.81 6.64
CA ALA A 34 5.63 -2.48 7.05
C ALA A 34 4.78 -1.39 6.37
N LEU A 35 4.49 -1.54 5.06
CA LEU A 35 3.59 -0.63 4.35
C LEU A 35 2.16 -0.68 4.89
N LEU A 36 1.63 -1.87 5.19
CA LEU A 36 0.31 -2.05 5.79
C LEU A 36 0.19 -1.31 7.13
N ALA A 37 1.15 -1.50 8.03
CA ALA A 37 1.19 -0.79 9.31
C ALA A 37 1.25 0.73 9.12
N LYS A 38 2.05 1.19 8.15
CA LYS A 38 2.13 2.60 7.77
C LYS A 38 0.79 3.14 7.24
N PHE A 39 0.03 2.36 6.46
CA PHE A 39 -1.30 2.75 5.98
C PHE A 39 -2.33 2.79 7.11
N GLU A 40 -2.31 1.84 8.04
CA GLU A 40 -3.19 1.86 9.22
C GLU A 40 -2.98 3.15 10.02
N VAL A 41 -1.72 3.52 10.27
CA VAL A 41 -1.38 4.81 10.90
C VAL A 41 -1.88 6.00 10.08
N GLN A 42 -1.81 5.98 8.75
CA GLN A 42 -2.38 7.05 7.91
C GLN A 42 -3.90 7.15 7.97
N LEU A 43 -4.59 6.02 8.10
CA LEU A 43 -6.04 5.99 8.22
C LEU A 43 -6.48 6.63 9.56
N GLU A 44 -5.67 6.47 10.61
CA GLU A 44 -5.86 7.08 11.93
C GLU A 44 -5.46 8.56 11.99
N LEU A 45 -4.37 8.95 11.32
CA LEU A 45 -3.85 10.32 11.30
C LEU A 45 -4.67 11.26 10.41
N GLU A 46 -4.87 12.50 10.87
CA GLU A 46 -5.46 13.56 10.04
C GLU A 46 -4.58 13.90 8.83
N PRO A 47 -5.15 14.28 7.69
CA PRO A 47 -4.40 14.39 6.45
C PRO A 47 -3.26 15.43 6.49
N ALA A 48 -3.37 16.41 7.39
CA ALA A 48 -2.39 17.48 7.58
C ALA A 48 -1.13 17.05 8.38
N THR A 49 -1.11 15.88 9.02
CA THR A 49 0.03 15.40 9.81
C THR A 49 0.81 14.27 9.12
N GLN A 50 0.50 13.99 7.87
CA GLN A 50 1.02 12.82 7.16
C GLN A 50 2.45 13.05 6.63
N PRO A 51 3.33 12.04 6.76
CA PRO A 51 4.67 12.11 6.20
C PRO A 51 4.64 11.94 4.66
N PRO A 52 5.36 12.77 3.88
CA PRO A 52 5.42 12.67 2.42
C PRO A 52 6.09 11.38 1.90
N SER A 53 6.73 10.61 2.78
CA SER A 53 7.53 9.44 2.40
C SER A 53 6.72 8.22 1.97
N ILE A 54 5.43 8.14 2.33
CA ILE A 54 4.69 6.90 2.19
C ILE A 54 4.31 6.58 0.74
N ALA A 55 4.01 7.60 -0.07
CA ALA A 55 3.78 7.42 -1.50
C ALA A 55 5.07 6.97 -2.19
N ASP A 56 6.24 7.46 -1.75
CA ASP A 56 7.55 7.06 -2.27
C ASP A 56 7.88 5.61 -1.90
N ASP A 57 7.67 5.22 -0.63
CA ASP A 57 7.85 3.84 -0.16
C ASP A 57 6.98 2.84 -0.97
N VAL A 58 5.74 3.23 -1.28
CA VAL A 58 4.81 2.40 -2.05
C VAL A 58 5.22 2.33 -3.52
N ASN A 59 5.68 3.42 -4.13
CA ASN A 59 6.22 3.40 -5.50
C ASN A 59 7.42 2.45 -5.60
N ARG A 60 8.35 2.51 -4.65
CA ARG A 60 9.49 1.58 -4.61
C ARG A 60 9.04 0.12 -4.50
N ALA A 61 8.00 -0.15 -3.71
CA ALA A 61 7.43 -1.49 -3.62
C ALA A 61 6.80 -1.91 -4.96
N VAL A 62 6.03 -1.03 -5.63
CA VAL A 62 5.45 -1.31 -6.97
C VAL A 62 6.54 -1.79 -7.93
N GLU A 63 7.65 -1.07 -8.04
CA GLU A 63 8.77 -1.44 -8.93
C GLU A 63 9.33 -2.84 -8.61
N GLY A 64 9.41 -3.20 -7.32
CA GLY A 64 9.88 -4.51 -6.87
C GLY A 64 8.87 -5.65 -7.04
N PHE A 65 7.58 -5.33 -7.21
CA PHE A 65 6.50 -6.29 -7.42
C PHE A 65 6.02 -6.38 -8.88
N GLU A 66 6.29 -5.39 -9.73
CA GLU A 66 5.77 -5.35 -11.11
C GLU A 66 6.17 -6.57 -11.95
N LEU A 67 7.38 -7.11 -11.72
CA LEU A 67 7.89 -8.26 -12.46
C LEU A 67 7.45 -9.61 -11.85
N ASP A 68 7.49 -9.74 -10.53
CA ASP A 68 7.26 -11.01 -9.84
C ASP A 68 5.79 -11.21 -9.42
N HIS A 69 5.08 -10.13 -9.07
CA HIS A 69 3.72 -10.15 -8.54
C HIS A 69 2.88 -8.99 -9.11
N PRO A 70 2.49 -9.04 -10.39
CA PRO A 70 1.75 -7.95 -11.05
C PRO A 70 0.41 -7.64 -10.38
N GLY A 71 -0.22 -8.63 -9.72
CA GLY A 71 -1.44 -8.43 -8.94
C GLY A 71 -1.24 -7.52 -7.72
N ILE A 72 -0.13 -7.70 -6.99
CA ILE A 72 0.23 -6.88 -5.82
C ILE A 72 0.66 -5.49 -6.28
N ALA A 73 1.47 -5.40 -7.33
CA ALA A 73 1.88 -4.12 -7.92
C ALA A 73 0.67 -3.28 -8.36
N GLY A 74 -0.35 -3.92 -8.95
CA GLY A 74 -1.61 -3.27 -9.31
C GLY A 74 -2.33 -2.66 -8.10
N THR A 75 -2.43 -3.39 -7.00
CA THR A 75 -3.04 -2.90 -5.75
C THR A 75 -2.24 -1.74 -5.16
N LEU A 76 -0.91 -1.86 -5.06
CA LEU A 76 -0.03 -0.80 -4.56
C LEU A 76 -0.15 0.48 -5.40
N ARG A 77 -0.27 0.38 -6.72
CA ARG A 77 -0.44 1.53 -7.60
C ARG A 77 -1.77 2.25 -7.37
N ASN A 78 -2.85 1.52 -7.12
CA ASN A 78 -4.13 2.11 -6.72
C ASN A 78 -4.03 2.83 -5.39
N ILE A 79 -3.22 2.33 -4.45
CA ILE A 79 -2.94 3.00 -3.19
C ILE A 79 -2.21 4.32 -3.43
N VAL A 80 -1.14 4.36 -4.22
CA VAL A 80 -0.43 5.62 -4.57
C VAL A 80 -1.38 6.66 -5.16
N ILE A 81 -2.24 6.25 -6.10
CA ILE A 81 -3.24 7.15 -6.71
C ILE A 81 -4.20 7.69 -5.64
N THR A 82 -4.62 6.83 -4.70
CA THR A 82 -5.52 7.23 -3.63
C THR A 82 -4.85 8.21 -2.66
N LEU A 83 -3.58 7.98 -2.31
CA LEU A 83 -2.78 8.91 -1.50
C LEU A 83 -2.63 10.26 -2.19
N GLY A 84 -2.27 10.28 -3.48
CA GLY A 84 -2.17 11.53 -4.24
C GLY A 84 -3.50 12.31 -4.31
N ASN A 85 -4.63 11.60 -4.38
CA ASN A 85 -5.96 12.22 -4.32
C ASN A 85 -6.32 12.79 -2.94
N ILE A 86 -5.66 12.35 -1.86
CA ILE A 86 -5.79 12.91 -0.51
C ILE A 86 -4.88 14.15 -0.35
N GLY A 87 -3.99 14.42 -1.32
CA GLY A 87 -3.07 15.56 -1.31
C GLY A 87 -1.71 15.25 -0.66
N ILE A 88 -1.28 13.99 -0.74
CA ILE A 88 -0.07 13.44 -0.11
C ILE A 88 0.79 12.71 -1.15
#